data_AF-A0AAV5XGT8-F1
#
_entry.id   AF-A0AAV5XGT8-F1
#
_cell.length_a   1.000
_cell.length_b   1.000
_cell.length_c   1.000
_cell.angle_alpha   90.00
_cell.angle_beta   90.00
_cell.angle_gamma   90.00
#
_symmetry.space_group_name_H-M   'P 1'
#
loop_
_entity.id
_entity.type
_entity.pdbx_description
1 polymer ?
#
loop_
_entity_poly.entity_id
_entity_poly.type
_entity_poly.pdbx_seq_one_letter_code
_entity_poly.pdbx_strand_id
1 'polypeptide(L)'
;MTMRAWVLCLVLAGAPASVQLELDCAQPGAARSLIGRAMLSEIEWAEDLNREAMWQAFGRCPEGVGAEACRREQQARYGADLARQKAAIEAKYQRMLKDFAARCQASIT
;
A
#
# COMPACT_ATOMS: atom_id res chain seq x y z
N MET A 1 31.86 -13.05 22.16
CA MET A 1 31.19 -12.07 23.03
C MET A 1 31.45 -10.71 22.42
N THR A 2 30.50 -9.87 22.02
CA THR A 2 29.06 -9.76 22.26
C THR A 2 28.58 -8.66 21.31
N MET A 3 27.43 -8.87 20.64
CA MET A 3 26.31 -7.91 20.50
C MET A 3 26.63 -6.45 20.14
N ARG A 4 26.05 -5.77 19.15
CA ARG A 4 24.67 -5.74 18.62
C ARG A 4 24.79 -4.74 17.45
N ALA A 5 24.34 -5.08 16.24
CA ALA A 5 23.07 -4.61 15.70
C ALA A 5 22.74 -3.16 16.11
N TRP A 6 22.59 -2.27 15.14
CA TRP A 6 21.30 -1.63 14.85
C TRP A 6 21.44 -0.92 13.51
N VAL A 7 20.86 -1.59 12.51
CA VAL A 7 20.62 -1.12 11.16
C VAL A 7 19.85 0.20 11.27
N LEU A 8 20.41 1.26 10.69
CA LEU A 8 19.72 2.50 10.37
C LEU A 8 18.62 2.19 9.34
N CYS A 9 17.48 1.67 9.81
CA CYS A 9 16.22 1.67 9.07
C CYS A 9 15.64 3.09 9.10
N LEU A 10 16.30 4.02 8.41
CA LEU A 10 15.70 5.29 7.98
C LEU A 10 15.03 5.06 6.62
N VAL A 11 14.03 4.19 6.58
CA VAL A 11 13.03 4.25 5.51
C VAL A 11 12.07 5.35 5.93
N LEU A 12 12.17 6.47 5.23
CA LEU A 12 11.32 7.64 5.42
C LEU A 12 9.86 7.21 5.59
N ALA A 13 9.39 7.34 6.81
CA ALA A 13 7.98 7.31 7.13
C ALA A 13 7.29 8.46 6.39
N GLY A 14 6.33 8.10 5.54
CA GLY A 14 5.15 8.89 5.26
C GLY A 14 5.37 10.34 4.82
N ALA A 15 5.70 10.53 3.54
CA ALA A 15 5.02 11.62 2.83
C ALA A 15 3.71 11.01 2.29
N PRO A 16 2.55 11.20 2.94
CA PRO A 16 1.34 11.08 2.17
C PRO A 16 1.44 12.23 1.17
N ALA A 17 1.65 11.91 -0.11
CA ALA A 17 1.12 12.77 -1.14
C ALA A 17 -0.38 12.81 -0.87
N SER A 18 -0.81 13.76 -0.03
CA SER A 18 -2.20 14.08 0.17
C SER A 18 -2.64 14.68 -1.14
N VAL A 19 -2.96 13.80 -2.10
CA VAL A 19 -3.73 14.14 -3.28
C VAL A 19 -4.99 14.76 -2.70
N GLN A 20 -5.07 16.08 -2.71
CA GLN A 20 -6.27 16.82 -2.38
C GLN A 20 -7.23 16.49 -3.53
N LEU A 21 -7.96 15.39 -3.37
CA LEU A 21 -9.04 15.05 -4.29
C LEU A 21 -10.09 16.15 -4.12
N GLU A 22 -10.22 17.00 -5.14
CA GLU A 22 -11.39 17.88 -5.24
C GLU A 22 -12.60 17.00 -5.53
N LEU A 23 -13.43 16.81 -4.50
CA LEU A 23 -14.62 15.98 -4.55
C LEU A 23 -15.84 16.90 -4.55
N ASP A 24 -16.49 17.02 -5.70
CA ASP A 24 -17.67 17.86 -5.88
C ASP A 24 -18.97 17.05 -5.75
N CYS A 25 -19.88 17.52 -4.90
CA CYS A 25 -21.22 16.96 -4.73
C CYS A 25 -22.14 17.24 -5.93
N ALA A 26 -21.85 18.23 -6.77
CA ALA A 26 -22.56 18.47 -8.03
C ALA A 26 -22.25 17.40 -9.09
N GLN A 27 -21.11 16.70 -8.96
CA GLN A 27 -20.68 15.65 -9.90
C GLN A 27 -20.25 14.36 -9.17
N PRO A 28 -21.17 13.69 -8.46
CA PRO A 28 -20.83 12.57 -7.58
C PRO A 28 -20.30 11.34 -8.34
N GLY A 29 -20.63 11.18 -9.62
CA GLY A 29 -20.05 10.15 -10.48
C GLY A 29 -18.56 10.37 -10.75
N ALA A 30 -18.17 11.61 -11.06
CA ALA A 30 -16.77 11.98 -11.31
C ALA A 30 -15.93 11.85 -10.04
N ALA A 31 -16.45 12.32 -8.90
CA ALA A 31 -15.82 12.19 -7.59
C ALA A 31 -15.56 10.72 -7.21
N ARG A 32 -16.56 9.83 -7.34
CA ARG A 32 -16.38 8.39 -7.09
C ARG A 32 -15.35 7.76 -8.02
N SER A 33 -15.36 8.14 -9.30
CA SER A 33 -14.38 7.66 -10.28
C SER A 33 -12.95 8.10 -9.93
N LEU A 34 -12.78 9.34 -9.47
CA LEU A 34 -11.48 9.85 -8.99
C LEU A 34 -10.98 9.09 -7.76
N ILE A 35 -11.85 8.85 -6.77
CA ILE A 35 -11.51 8.04 -5.58
C ILE A 35 -11.08 6.63 -5.99
N GLY A 36 -11.82 5.99 -6.92
CA GLY A 36 -11.49 4.67 -7.44
C GLY A 36 -10.15 4.63 -8.17
N ARG A 37 -9.86 5.62 -9.02
CA ARG A 37 -8.54 5.73 -9.69
C ARG A 37 -7.40 5.94 -8.70
N ALA A 38 -7.60 6.78 -7.69
CA ALA A 38 -6.60 7.01 -6.66
C ALA A 38 -6.31 5.73 -5.86
N MET A 39 -7.35 4.95 -5.53
CA MET A 39 -7.19 3.64 -4.89
C MET A 39 -6.34 2.68 -5.73
N LEU A 40 -6.65 2.55 -7.02
CA LEU A 40 -5.89 1.67 -7.93
C LEU A 40 -4.43 2.11 -8.03
N SER A 41 -4.18 3.41 -8.18
CA SER A 41 -2.82 3.95 -8.25
C SER A 41 -2.01 3.69 -6.97
N GLU A 42 -2.62 3.80 -5.78
CA GLU A 42 -1.94 3.49 -4.52
C GLU A 42 -1.66 1.98 -4.36
N ILE A 43 -2.57 1.12 -4.85
CA ILE A 43 -2.34 -0.33 -4.90
C ILE A 43 -1.18 -0.67 -5.84
N GLU A 44 -1.16 -0.12 -7.06
CA GLU A 44 -0.08 -0.33 -8.03
C GLU A 44 1.28 0.09 -7.45
N TRP A 45 1.34 1.25 -6.80
CA TRP A 45 2.56 1.71 -6.14
C TRP A 45 2.99 0.77 -5.01
N ALA A 46 2.06 0.27 -4.20
CA ALA A 46 2.36 -0.71 -3.15
C ALA A 46 2.86 -2.04 -3.73
N GLU A 47 2.32 -2.49 -4.87
CA GLU A 47 2.77 -3.69 -5.58
C GLU A 47 4.19 -3.51 -6.13
N ASP A 48 4.52 -2.36 -6.69
CA ASP A 48 5.85 -2.05 -7.21
C ASP A 48 6.90 -2.04 -6.09
N LEU A 49 6.62 -1.33 -4.99
CA LEU A 49 7.50 -1.33 -3.81
C LEU A 49 7.68 -2.72 -3.21
N ASN A 50 6.61 -3.50 -3.13
CA ASN A 50 6.67 -4.86 -2.61
C ASN A 50 7.54 -5.75 -3.51
N ARG A 51 7.37 -5.64 -4.84
CA ARG A 51 8.17 -6.39 -5.83
C ARG A 51 9.65 -6.04 -5.72
N GLU A 52 9.99 -4.76 -5.61
CA GLU A 52 11.36 -4.30 -5.45
C GLU A 52 11.97 -4.85 -4.15
N ALA A 53 11.27 -4.68 -3.02
CA ALA A 53 11.74 -5.15 -1.72
C ALA A 53 11.89 -6.68 -1.66
N MET A 54 10.97 -7.41 -2.28
CA MET A 54 11.04 -8.86 -2.41
C MET A 54 12.25 -9.29 -3.24
N TRP A 55 12.53 -8.62 -4.37
CA TRP A 55 13.70 -8.94 -5.17
C TRP A 55 15.01 -8.71 -4.42
N GLN A 56 15.12 -7.59 -3.68
CA GLN A 56 16.27 -7.33 -2.82
C GLN A 56 16.43 -8.42 -1.73
N ALA A 57 15.32 -8.95 -1.21
CA ALA A 57 15.36 -10.04 -0.24
C ALA A 57 15.84 -11.36 -0.84
N PHE A 58 15.49 -11.66 -2.09
CA PHE A 58 15.98 -12.86 -2.76
C PHE A 58 17.49 -12.81 -2.98
N GLY A 59 18.06 -11.62 -3.20
CA GLY A 59 19.51 -11.42 -3.27
C GLY A 59 20.26 -11.74 -1.96
N ARG A 60 19.55 -11.89 -0.83
CA ARG A 60 20.11 -12.32 0.45
C ARG A 60 19.95 -13.83 0.71
N CYS A 61 19.28 -14.57 -0.17
CA CYS A 61 19.16 -16.00 -0.04
C CYS A 61 20.50 -16.70 -0.35
N PRO A 62 20.79 -17.85 0.29
CA PRO A 62 22.01 -18.60 0.02
C PRO A 62 22.03 -19.11 -1.43
N GLU A 63 23.22 -19.33 -1.96
CA GLU A 63 23.42 -20.02 -3.22
C GLU A 63 23.43 -21.55 -3.01
N GLY A 64 22.91 -22.31 -3.99
CA GLY A 64 22.87 -23.77 -3.94
C GLY A 64 21.78 -24.35 -3.03
N VAL A 65 22.14 -25.30 -2.18
CA VAL A 65 21.17 -26.03 -1.34
C VAL A 65 20.49 -25.07 -0.37
N GLY A 66 19.16 -24.98 -0.44
CA GLY A 66 18.36 -24.06 0.40
C GLY A 66 17.98 -22.74 -0.28
N ALA A 67 18.53 -22.43 -1.47
CA ALA A 67 18.20 -21.22 -2.22
C ALA A 67 16.70 -21.12 -2.55
N GLU A 68 16.12 -22.22 -3.03
CA GLU A 68 14.69 -22.27 -3.36
C GLU A 68 13.79 -22.17 -2.13
N ALA A 69 14.16 -22.83 -1.03
CA ALA A 69 13.40 -22.77 0.21
C ALA A 69 13.37 -21.34 0.76
N CYS A 70 14.52 -20.66 0.79
CA CYS A 70 14.59 -19.26 1.18
C CYS A 70 13.73 -18.35 0.28
N ARG A 71 13.80 -18.50 -1.05
CA ARG A 71 12.98 -17.70 -1.97
C ARG A 71 11.48 -17.92 -1.76
N ARG A 72 11.04 -19.16 -1.53
CA ARG A 72 9.63 -19.46 -1.21
C ARG A 72 9.18 -18.82 0.10
N GLU A 73 10.02 -18.85 1.13
CA GLU A 73 9.74 -18.18 2.40
C GLU A 73 9.61 -16.67 2.23
N GLN A 74 10.55 -16.04 1.50
CA GLN A 74 10.47 -14.62 1.19
C GLN A 74 9.20 -14.31 0.38
N GLN A 75 8.88 -15.10 -0.64
CA GLN A 75 7.66 -14.92 -1.44
C GLN A 75 6.40 -14.99 -0.58
N ALA A 76 6.32 -15.96 0.35
CA ALA A 76 5.19 -16.08 1.26
C ALA A 76 5.07 -14.87 2.20
N ARG A 77 6.21 -14.42 2.75
CA ARG A 77 6.26 -13.26 3.64
C ARG A 77 5.83 -11.97 2.93
N TYR A 78 6.48 -11.63 1.82
CA TYR A 78 6.17 -10.41 1.07
C TYR A 78 4.77 -10.44 0.45
N GLY A 79 4.28 -11.62 0.04
CA GLY A 79 2.90 -11.79 -0.42
C GLY A 79 1.87 -11.54 0.69
N ALA A 80 2.12 -12.05 1.90
CA ALA A 80 1.25 -11.77 3.05
C ALA A 80 1.29 -10.29 3.46
N ASP A 81 2.46 -9.65 3.41
CA ASP A 81 2.62 -8.22 3.69
C ASP A 81 1.87 -7.36 2.67
N LEU A 82 1.96 -7.70 1.38
CA LEU A 82 1.23 -7.02 0.30
C LEU A 82 -0.28 -7.18 0.46
N ALA A 83 -0.76 -8.38 0.77
CA ALA A 83 -2.19 -8.63 1.00
C ALA A 83 -2.75 -7.73 2.12
N ARG A 84 -2.01 -7.59 3.22
CA ARG A 84 -2.40 -6.69 4.32
C ARG A 84 -2.39 -5.21 3.90
N GLN A 85 -1.40 -4.78 3.12
CA GLN A 85 -1.34 -3.42 2.61
C GLN A 85 -2.50 -3.11 1.67
N LYS A 86 -2.81 -3.99 0.71
CA LYS A 86 -3.95 -3.83 -0.20
C LYS A 86 -5.27 -3.71 0.55
N ALA A 87 -5.51 -4.58 1.54
CA ALA A 87 -6.70 -4.49 2.38
C ALA A 87 -6.79 -3.17 3.15
N ALA A 88 -5.66 -2.64 3.64
CA ALA A 88 -5.62 -1.35 4.32
C ALA A 88 -5.93 -0.17 3.38
N ILE A 89 -5.40 -0.21 2.15
CA ILE A 89 -5.67 0.78 1.09
C ILE A 89 -7.15 0.73 0.71
N GLU A 90 -7.70 -0.45 0.42
CA GLU A 90 -9.12 -0.62 0.13
C GLU A 90 -10.00 -0.07 1.26
N ALA A 91 -9.69 -0.39 2.51
CA ALA A 91 -10.44 0.12 3.65
C ALA A 91 -10.35 1.66 3.79
N LYS A 92 -9.19 2.26 3.50
CA LYS A 92 -8.99 3.73 3.47
C LYS A 92 -9.92 4.37 2.44
N TYR A 93 -9.94 3.86 1.20
CA TYR A 93 -10.75 4.44 0.13
C TYR A 93 -12.25 4.14 0.29
N GLN A 94 -12.63 3.00 0.87
CA GLN A 94 -14.02 2.74 1.26
C GLN A 94 -14.53 3.74 2.32
N ARG A 95 -13.69 4.10 3.31
CA ARG A 95 -14.04 5.17 4.27
C ARG A 95 -14.22 6.51 3.55
N MET A 96 -13.31 6.86 2.66
CA MET A 96 -13.39 8.09 1.86
C MET A 96 -14.70 8.18 1.04
N LEU A 97 -15.13 7.06 0.42
CA LEU A 97 -16.41 7.00 -0.29
C LEU A 97 -17.61 7.24 0.63
N LYS A 98 -17.60 6.65 1.84
CA LYS A 98 -18.67 6.84 2.84
C LYS A 98 -18.72 8.27 3.33
N ASP A 99 -17.57 8.86 3.65
CA ASP A 99 -17.46 10.23 4.12
C ASP A 99 -17.93 11.22 3.04
N PHE A 100 -17.55 10.99 1.77
CA PHE A 100 -18.04 11.78 0.64
C PHE A 100 -19.56 11.71 0.52
N ALA A 101 -20.14 10.50 0.55
CA ALA A 101 -21.58 10.31 0.45
C ALA A 101 -22.33 11.02 1.60
N ALA A 102 -21.84 10.91 2.83
CA ALA A 102 -22.41 11.58 4.00
C ALA A 102 -22.37 13.11 3.86
N ARG A 103 -21.25 13.68 3.40
CA ARG A 103 -21.11 15.12 3.18
C ARG A 103 -22.07 15.63 2.11
N CYS A 104 -22.20 14.94 0.99
CA CYS A 104 -23.10 15.36 -0.07
C CYS A 104 -24.58 15.23 0.32
N GLN A 105 -24.93 14.24 1.14
CA GLN A 105 -26.28 14.15 1.69
C GLN A 105 -26.58 15.32 2.63
N ALA A 106 -25.62 15.67 3.51
CA ALA A 106 -25.75 16.79 4.42
C ALA A 106 -25.85 18.15 3.70
N SER A 107 -25.25 18.32 2.50
CA SER A 107 -25.35 19.55 1.73
C SER A 107 -26.68 19.77 1.01
N ILE A 108 -27.54 18.74 0.94
CA ILE A 108 -28.86 18.79 0.30
C ILE A 108 -29.97 19.06 1.34
N THR A 109 -29.67 18.88 2.65
CA THR A 109 -30.61 19.04 3.76
C THR A 109 -30.44 20.40 4.42
#